data_AF-A0A424Z2E0-F1
#
_entry.id   AF-A0A424Z2E0-F1
#
_cell.length_a   1.000
_cell.length_b   1.000
_cell.length_c   1.000
_cell.angle_alpha   90.00
_cell.angle_beta   90.00
_cell.angle_gamma   90.00
#
_symmetry.space_group_name_H-M   'P 1'
#
loop_
_entity.id
_entity.type
_entity.pdbx_description
1 polymer ?
#
loop_
_entity_poly.entity_id
_entity_poly.type
_entity_poly.pdbx_seq_one_letter_code
_entity_poly.pdbx_strand_id
1 'polypeptide(L)' 'MSFTHQFIYNSTGIFKHLYVINFFHKMILTFLFLIFLCACGYKGNPQYINYEQNGSIKNIKNYEQLHRW' A
#
# COMPACT_ATOMS: atom_id res chain seq x y z
N MET A 1 -32.11 31.06 -26.00
CA MET A 1 -31.62 29.70 -26.25
C MET A 1 -30.10 29.52 -26.06
N SER A 2 -29.27 30.57 -26.17
CA SER A 2 -27.81 30.42 -25.95
C SER A 2 -27.41 30.27 -24.48
N PHE A 3 -28.11 30.94 -23.55
CA PHE A 3 -27.79 30.88 -22.11
C PHE A 3 -27.89 29.46 -21.54
N THR A 4 -28.92 28.70 -21.94
CA THR A 4 -29.10 27.31 -21.52
C THR A 4 -28.00 26.41 -22.07
N HIS A 5 -27.59 26.61 -23.33
CA HIS A 5 -26.47 25.88 -23.93
C HIS A 5 -25.14 26.16 -23.21
N GLN A 6 -24.88 27.41 -22.85
CA GLN A 6 -23.64 27.79 -22.18
C GLN A 6 -23.59 27.28 -20.73
N PHE A 7 -24.73 27.28 -20.03
CA PHE A 7 -24.86 26.66 -18.72
C PHE A 7 -24.60 25.15 -18.76
N ILE A 8 -25.20 24.44 -19.73
CA ILE A 8 -25.00 23.00 -19.92
C ILE A 8 -23.52 22.71 -20.24
N TYR A 9 -22.91 23.47 -21.14
CA TYR A 9 -21.50 23.29 -21.50
C TYR A 9 -20.56 23.47 -20.30
N ASN A 10 -20.71 24.56 -19.53
CA ASN A 10 -19.90 24.79 -18.33
C ASN A 10 -20.12 23.71 -17.28
N SER A 11 -21.37 23.29 -17.06
CA SER A 11 -21.72 22.23 -16.12
C SER A 11 -21.02 20.91 -16.51
N THR A 12 -21.10 20.49 -17.78
CA THR A 12 -20.42 19.27 -18.25
C THR A 12 -18.90 19.33 -18.11
N GLY A 13 -18.29 20.50 -18.31
CA GLY A 13 -16.86 20.73 -18.09
C GLY A 13 -16.45 20.53 -16.62
N ILE A 14 -17.23 21.08 -15.69
CA ILE A 14 -16.99 20.94 -14.25
C ILE A 14 -17.15 19.47 -13.82
N PHE A 15 -18.20 18.79 -14.27
CA PHE A 15 -18.41 17.36 -13.96
C PHE A 15 -17.26 16.49 -14.48
N LYS A 16 -16.78 16.75 -15.70
CA LYS A 16 -15.62 16.02 -16.25
C LYS A 16 -14.37 16.24 -15.40
N HIS A 17 -14.12 17.47 -14.96
CA HIS A 17 -12.96 17.79 -14.13
C HIS A 17 -13.03 17.10 -12.76
N LEU A 18 -14.20 17.12 -12.10
CA LEU A 18 -14.43 16.42 -10.83
C LEU A 18 -14.24 14.90 -10.96
N TYR A 19 -14.70 14.31 -12.07
CA TYR A 19 -14.49 12.89 -12.35
C TYR A 19 -13.01 12.54 -12.49
N VAL A 20 -12.23 13.35 -13.23
CA VAL A 20 -10.79 13.14 -13.40
C VAL A 20 -10.05 13.25 -12.07
N ILE A 21 -10.38 14.24 -11.23
CA ILE A 21 -9.78 14.37 -9.89
C ILE A 21 -10.09 13.15 -9.03
N ASN A 22 -11.34 12.68 -9.03
CA ASN A 22 -11.73 11.52 -8.22
C ASN A 22 -11.02 10.24 -8.70
N PHE A 23 -10.88 10.06 -10.02
CA PHE A 23 -10.12 8.96 -10.58
C PHE A 23 -8.64 9.01 -10.16
N PHE A 24 -8.00 10.18 -10.29
CA PHE A 24 -6.62 10.38 -9.88
C PHE A 24 -6.41 10.11 -8.38
N HIS A 25 -7.34 10.56 -7.53
CA HIS A 25 -7.29 10.32 -6.09
C HIS A 25 -7.36 8.82 -5.77
N LYS A 26 -8.27 8.08 -6.42
CA LYS A 26 -8.36 6.61 -6.26
C LYS A 26 -7.06 5.91 -6.68
N MET A 27 -6.45 6.34 -7.79
CA MET A 27 -5.16 5.80 -8.25
C MET A 27 -4.05 6.00 -7.21
N ILE A 28 -3.96 7.18 -6.59
CA ILE A 28 -2.99 7.43 -5.52
C ILE A 28 -3.23 6.50 -4.33
N LEU A 29 -4.48 6.37 -3.88
CA LEU A 29 -4.81 5.48 -2.76
C LEU A 29 -4.42 4.04 -3.07
N THR A 30 -4.76 3.52 -4.25
CA THR A 30 -4.37 2.17 -4.67
C THR A 30 -2.85 1.99 -4.69
N PHE A 31 -2.11 2.98 -5.17
CA PHE A 31 -0.64 2.93 -5.17
C PHE A 31 -0.06 2.90 -3.75
N LEU A 32 -0.59 3.71 -2.83
CA LEU A 32 -0.18 3.68 -1.42
C LEU A 32 -0.51 2.36 -0.74
N PHE A 33 -1.70 1.78 -1.02
CA PHE A 33 -2.06 0.45 -0.53
C PHE A 33 -1.13 -0.64 -1.07
N LEU A 34 -0.73 -0.55 -2.33
CA LEU A 34 0.23 -1.49 -2.91
C LEU A 34 1.57 -1.42 -2.18
N ILE A 35 2.10 -0.22 -1.93
CA ILE A 35 3.33 -0.03 -1.14
C ILE A 35 3.18 -0.64 0.25
N PHE A 36 2.06 -0.38 0.93
CA PHE A 36 1.79 -0.94 2.25
C PHE A 36 1.75 -2.47 2.23
N LEU A 37 1.06 -3.07 1.26
CA LEU A 37 1.00 -4.52 1.10
C LEU A 37 2.38 -5.12 0.77
N CYS A 38 3.19 -4.44 -0.05
CA CYS A 38 4.57 -4.86 -0.30
C CYS A 38 5.43 -4.80 0.97
N ALA A 39 5.28 -3.76 1.79
CA ALA A 39 6.02 -3.59 3.04
C ALA A 39 5.57 -4.56 4.15
N CYS A 40 4.27 -4.81 4.26
CA CYS A 40 3.70 -5.74 5.26
C CYS A 40 3.80 -7.20 4.84
N GLY A 41 3.74 -7.51 3.54
CA GLY A 41 3.59 -8.86 3.02
C GLY A 41 4.89 -9.65 2.88
N TYR A 42 6.06 -9.01 3.03
CA TYR A 42 7.34 -9.69 2.83
C TYR A 42 8.31 -9.49 3.99
N LYS A 43 7.91 -9.98 5.15
CA LYS A 43 8.89 -10.37 6.17
C LYS A 43 8.75 -11.87 6.36
N GLY A 44 9.45 -12.65 5.53
CA GLY A 44 9.61 -14.08 5.77
C GLY A 44 10.03 -14.31 7.23
N ASN A 45 9.55 -15.42 7.82
CA ASN A 45 9.79 -15.71 9.23
C ASN A 45 11.25 -15.43 9.58
N PRO A 46 11.54 -14.51 10.52
CA PRO A 46 12.92 -14.14 10.78
C PRO A 46 13.69 -15.39 11.20
N GLN A 47 14.78 -15.70 10.51
CA GLN A 47 15.69 -16.77 10.93
C GLN A 47 16.77 -16.14 11.80
N TYR A 48 17.09 -16.76 12.93
CA TYR A 48 18.19 -16.31 13.76
C TYR A 48 19.24 -17.42 13.88
N ILE A 49 20.50 -17.02 13.78
CA ILE A 49 21.66 -17.89 13.95
C ILE A 49 21.94 -17.95 15.44
N ASN A 50 21.89 -19.14 16.03
CA ASN A 50 22.31 -19.34 17.41
C ASN A 50 23.80 -19.73 17.43
N TYR A 51 24.62 -18.88 18.02
CA TYR A 51 26.06 -19.10 18.14
C TYR A 51 26.39 -19.82 19.45
N GLU A 52 27.36 -20.73 19.40
CA GLU A 52 27.96 -21.30 20.60
C GLU A 52 28.95 -20.33 21.26
N GLN A 53 29.34 -20.58 22.52
CA GLN A 53 30.34 -19.76 23.24
C GLN A 53 31.71 -19.69 22.55
N ASN A 54 32.00 -20.62 21.65
CA ASN A 54 33.23 -20.66 20.84
C ASN A 54 33.10 -19.90 19.50
N GLY A 55 31.97 -19.25 19.22
CA GLY A 55 31.70 -18.51 17.99
C GLY A 55 31.26 -19.36 16.80
N SER A 56 31.19 -20.69 16.93
CA SER A 56 30.69 -21.57 15.87
C SER A 56 29.15 -21.59 15.80
N ILE A 57 28.61 -21.85 14.61
CA ILE A 57 27.15 -21.88 14.39
C ILE A 57 26.60 -23.22 14.92
N LYS A 58 25.75 -23.17 15.95
CA LYS A 58 25.14 -24.38 16.54
C LYS A 58 23.96 -24.90 15.71
N ASN A 59 23.08 -23.99 15.30
CA ASN A 59 21.85 -24.32 14.59
C ASN A 59 21.16 -23.06 14.01
N ILE A 60 20.49 -23.19 12.87
CA ILE A 60 19.65 -22.14 12.29
C ILE A 60 18.20 -22.43 12.72
N LYS A 61 17.62 -21.58 13.57
CA LYS A 61 16.25 -21.75 14.05
C LYS A 61 15.31 -20.80 13.31
N ASN A 62 14.17 -21.35 12.88
CA ASN A 62 13.05 -20.53 12.42
C ASN A 62 12.40 -19.86 13.65
N TYR A 63 11.94 -18.62 13.50
CA TYR A 63 11.19 -17.94 14.55
C TYR A 63 9.87 -18.66 14.82
N GLU A 64 9.80 -19.37 15.94
CA GLU A 64 8.53 -19.81 16.53
C GLU A 64 7.98 -18.63 17.33
N GLN A 65 6.72 -18.29 17.07
CA GLN A 65 6.00 -17.25 17.79
C GLN A 65 5.79 -17.75 19.24
N LEU A 66 6.79 -17.52 20.10
CA LEU A 66 6.67 -17.71 21.54
C LEU A 66 5.43 -16.94 21.97
N HIS A 67 4.47 -17.63 22.59
CA HIS A 67 3.31 -17.03 23.24
C HIS A 67 3.77 -15.91 24.18
N ARG A 68 3.86 -14.69 23.65
CA ARG A 68 3.90 -13.48 24.43
C ARG A 68 2.47 -13.31 24.91
N TRP A 69 2.29 -13.60 26.20
CA TRP A 69 1.20 -13.17 27.09
C TRP A 69 0.06 -12.39 26.44
#